data_AF-A0A966QFA6-F1
#
_entry.id   AF-A0A966QFA6-F1
#
_cell.length_a   1.000
_cell.length_b   1.000
_cell.length_c   1.000
_cell.angle_alpha   90.00
_cell.angle_beta   90.00
_cell.angle_gamma   90.00
#
_symmetry.space_group_name_H-M   'P 1'
#
loop_
_entity.id
_entity.type
_entity.pdbx_description
1 polymer ?
#
loop_
_entity_poly.entity_id
_entity_poly.type
_entity_poly.pdbx_seq_one_letter_code
_entity_poly.pdbx_strand_id
1 'polypeptide(L)'
;LSDEATALVDQAIVIPMIGMVQSLNVSVATATLLFEALRQREAAGLVPQAGEGVPDGRYGEVLFEWAYPEVAAWCRREGRPYPALDAEGAISEALPRSVRLRC
;
A
#
# COMPACT_ATOMS: atom_id res chain seq x y z
N LEU A 1 18.26 -5.42 -14.24
CA LEU A 1 18.00 -6.40 -13.15
C LEU A 1 19.25 -7.26 -13.03
N SER A 2 19.51 -7.89 -11.87
CA SER A 2 20.58 -8.89 -11.81
C SER A 2 20.17 -10.13 -12.60
N ASP A 3 21.13 -11.00 -12.91
CA ASP A 3 20.85 -12.23 -13.66
C ASP A 3 19.95 -13.18 -12.86
N GLU A 4 20.15 -13.24 -11.53
CA GLU A 4 19.32 -14.03 -10.63
C GLU A 4 17.88 -13.55 -10.62
N ALA A 5 17.67 -12.23 -10.55
CA ALA A 5 16.33 -11.66 -10.59
C ALA A 5 15.66 -11.89 -11.95
N THR A 6 16.42 -11.76 -13.05
CA THR A 6 15.92 -11.96 -14.41
C THR A 6 15.48 -13.42 -14.64
N ALA A 7 16.20 -14.38 -14.05
CA ALA A 7 15.84 -15.80 -14.13
C ALA A 7 14.54 -16.16 -13.39
N LEU A 8 14.08 -15.32 -12.45
CA LEU A 8 12.87 -15.54 -11.66
C LEU A 8 11.64 -14.79 -12.21
N VAL A 9 11.81 -13.92 -13.19
CA VAL A 9 10.72 -13.11 -13.75
C VAL A 9 9.98 -13.90 -14.81
N ASP A 10 8.65 -14.02 -14.66
CA ASP A 10 7.80 -14.68 -15.67
C ASP A 10 7.84 -13.99 -17.03
N GLN A 11 7.89 -12.64 -17.01
CA GLN A 11 7.87 -11.85 -18.23
C GLN A 11 8.66 -10.54 -18.09
N ALA A 12 9.62 -10.34 -18.97
CA ALA A 12 10.33 -9.06 -19.09
C ALA A 12 9.50 -8.09 -19.95
N ILE A 13 9.24 -6.90 -19.41
CA ILE A 13 8.54 -5.81 -20.11
C ILE A 13 9.49 -4.63 -20.34
N VAL A 14 9.28 -3.89 -21.43
CA VAL A 14 10.11 -2.75 -21.82
C VAL A 14 9.23 -1.56 -22.18
N ILE A 15 9.66 -0.35 -21.81
CA ILE A 15 9.04 0.88 -22.31
C ILE A 15 9.74 1.23 -23.63
N PRO A 16 9.02 1.35 -24.75
CA PRO A 16 9.61 1.73 -26.02
C PRO A 16 10.31 3.09 -25.92
N MET A 17 11.60 3.11 -26.24
CA MET A 17 12.39 4.35 -26.27
C MET A 17 12.47 4.89 -27.70
N ILE A 18 12.23 6.19 -27.87
CA ILE A 18 12.38 6.88 -29.15
C ILE A 18 13.50 7.92 -29.03
N GLY A 19 14.44 7.91 -29.96
CA GLY A 19 15.58 8.84 -30.00
C GLY A 19 16.85 8.25 -29.37
N MET A 20 17.74 9.12 -28.90
CA MET A 20 19.09 8.74 -28.43
C MET A 20 19.13 8.20 -26.99
N VAL A 21 18.00 8.22 -26.27
CA VAL A 21 17.94 7.83 -24.87
C VAL A 21 17.68 6.33 -24.75
N GLN A 22 18.50 5.64 -23.96
CA GLN A 22 18.43 4.18 -23.82
C GLN A 22 17.56 3.71 -22.65
N SER A 23 17.23 4.60 -21.70
CA SER A 23 16.37 4.27 -20.56
C SER A 23 15.74 5.52 -19.94
N LEU A 24 14.64 5.32 -19.21
CA LEU A 24 14.06 6.34 -18.35
C LEU A 24 14.68 6.27 -16.95
N ASN A 25 14.53 7.37 -16.19
CA ASN A 25 14.72 7.33 -14.75
C ASN A 25 13.82 6.24 -14.14
N VAL A 26 14.34 5.51 -13.15
CA VAL A 26 13.62 4.38 -12.53
C VAL A 26 12.25 4.78 -11.96
N SER A 27 12.12 5.97 -11.37
CA SER A 27 10.83 6.44 -10.84
C SER A 27 9.83 6.75 -11.96
N VAL A 28 10.30 7.33 -13.08
CA VAL A 28 9.48 7.63 -14.26
C VAL A 28 9.03 6.35 -14.97
N ALA A 29 9.94 5.37 -15.12
CA ALA A 29 9.60 4.06 -15.65
C ALA A 29 8.55 3.36 -14.77
N THR A 30 8.76 3.36 -13.45
CA THR A 30 7.83 2.78 -12.47
C THR A 30 6.45 3.44 -12.54
N ALA A 31 6.40 4.78 -12.53
CA ALA A 31 5.15 5.51 -12.63
C ALA A 31 4.40 5.19 -13.94
N THR A 32 5.10 5.20 -15.08
CA THR A 32 4.51 4.87 -16.39
C THR A 32 3.85 3.49 -16.37
N LEU A 33 4.55 2.48 -15.83
CA LEU A 33 4.03 1.12 -15.75
C LEU A 33 2.83 1.00 -14.79
N LEU A 34 2.88 1.65 -13.63
CA LEU A 34 1.78 1.63 -12.66
C LEU A 34 0.52 2.32 -13.21
N PHE A 35 0.67 3.44 -13.92
CA PHE A 35 -0.47 4.14 -14.51
C PHE A 35 -1.08 3.37 -15.67
N GLU A 36 -0.30 2.65 -16.50
CA GLU A 36 -0.88 1.77 -17.50
C GLU A 36 -1.63 0.59 -16.87
N ALA A 37 -1.09 -0.01 -15.80
CA ALA A 37 -1.79 -1.06 -15.05
C ALA A 37 -3.10 -0.54 -14.43
N LEU A 38 -3.10 0.68 -13.88
CA LEU A 38 -4.31 1.33 -13.37
C LEU A 38 -5.32 1.57 -14.49
N ARG A 39 -4.89 2.14 -15.62
CA ARG A 39 -5.76 2.40 -16.78
C ARG A 39 -6.41 1.12 -17.31
N GLN A 40 -5.67 0.00 -17.34
CA GLN A 40 -6.21 -1.31 -17.70
C GLN A 40 -7.26 -1.80 -16.69
N ARG A 41 -7.00 -1.65 -15.40
CA ARG A 41 -7.97 -2.01 -14.34
C ARG A 41 -9.21 -1.14 -14.39
N GLU A 42 -9.08 0.16 -14.63
CA GLU A 42 -10.20 1.08 -14.82
C GLU A 42 -11.07 0.66 -16.00
N ALA A 43 -10.46 0.39 -17.16
CA ALA A 43 -11.17 -0.07 -18.35
C ALA A 43 -11.91 -1.41 -18.14
N ALA A 44 -11.40 -2.27 -17.24
CA ALA A 44 -12.01 -3.53 -16.88
C ALA A 44 -12.99 -3.43 -15.68
N GLY A 45 -13.12 -2.27 -15.04
CA GLY A 45 -13.91 -2.10 -13.81
C GLY A 45 -13.36 -2.84 -12.59
N LEU A 46 -12.04 -3.07 -12.55
CA LEU A 46 -11.32 -3.86 -11.53
C LEU A 46 -10.53 -2.99 -10.53
N VAL A 47 -10.80 -1.69 -10.46
CA VAL A 47 -10.13 -0.82 -9.48
C VAL A 47 -10.68 -1.10 -8.09
N PRO A 48 -9.83 -1.43 -7.10
CA PRO A 48 -10.27 -1.58 -5.72
C PRO A 48 -10.90 -0.29 -5.19
N GLN A 49 -12.05 -0.40 -4.52
CA GLN A 49 -12.76 0.71 -3.89
C GLN A 49 -12.87 0.57 -2.37
N ALA A 50 -12.88 -0.66 -1.86
CA ALA A 50 -13.21 -0.97 -0.47
C ALA A 50 -12.30 -2.06 0.12
N GLY A 51 -11.02 -2.07 -0.28
CA GLY A 51 -10.01 -2.97 0.30
C GLY A 51 -9.76 -4.24 -0.49
N GLU A 52 -10.26 -4.34 -1.73
CA GLU A 52 -9.99 -5.46 -2.62
C GLU A 52 -8.47 -5.65 -2.81
N GLY A 53 -8.00 -6.89 -2.67
CA GLY A 53 -6.59 -7.23 -2.67
C GLY A 53 -5.96 -7.34 -1.28
N VAL A 54 -6.66 -6.91 -0.22
CA VAL A 54 -6.30 -7.25 1.18
C VAL A 54 -7.02 -8.53 1.59
N PRO A 55 -6.36 -9.49 2.25
CA PRO A 55 -7.02 -10.71 2.74
C PRO A 55 -8.23 -10.41 3.64
N ASP A 56 -9.25 -11.25 3.55
CA ASP A 56 -10.48 -11.12 4.33
C ASP A 56 -10.17 -10.99 5.83
N GLY A 57 -10.87 -10.06 6.49
CA GLY A 57 -10.69 -9.74 7.90
C GLY A 57 -9.48 -8.86 8.22
N ARG A 58 -8.51 -8.68 7.30
CA ARG A 58 -7.30 -7.87 7.57
C ARG A 58 -7.43 -6.41 7.21
N TYR A 59 -8.39 -6.03 6.38
CA TYR A 59 -8.52 -4.63 5.92
C TYR A 59 -8.58 -3.64 7.08
N GLY A 60 -9.42 -3.90 8.09
CA GLY A 60 -9.54 -3.03 9.26
C GLY A 60 -8.26 -2.98 10.10
N GLU A 61 -7.57 -4.12 10.26
CA GLU A 61 -6.29 -4.18 10.98
C GLU A 61 -5.21 -3.36 10.27
N VAL A 62 -5.05 -3.57 8.96
CA VAL A 62 -4.05 -2.86 8.14
C VAL A 62 -4.36 -1.36 8.11
N LEU A 63 -5.63 -0.98 7.93
CA LEU A 63 -6.06 0.41 7.98
C LEU A 63 -5.69 1.05 9.32
N PHE A 64 -5.99 0.37 10.43
CA PHE A 64 -5.66 0.84 11.77
C PHE A 64 -4.15 0.98 11.99
N GLU A 65 -3.38 -0.04 11.60
CA GLU A 65 -1.91 -0.06 11.74
C GLU A 65 -1.24 1.07 10.95
N TRP A 66 -1.79 1.46 9.80
CA TRP A 66 -1.25 2.53 8.97
C TRP A 66 -1.69 3.91 9.44
N ALA A 67 -2.94 4.05 9.88
CA ALA A 67 -3.46 5.32 10.39
C ALA A 67 -2.86 5.68 11.78
N TYR A 68 -2.64 4.67 12.63
CA TYR A 68 -2.20 4.86 14.02
C TYR A 68 -1.07 3.89 14.42
N PRO A 69 0.11 3.98 13.79
CA PRO A 69 1.19 3.02 14.01
C PRO A 69 1.65 2.94 15.47
N GLU A 70 1.70 4.05 16.20
CA GLU A 70 2.07 4.06 17.61
C GLU A 70 1.02 3.38 18.50
N VAL A 71 -0.26 3.58 18.21
CA VAL A 71 -1.36 2.96 18.96
C VAL A 71 -1.42 1.48 18.66
N ALA A 72 -1.27 1.07 17.40
CA ALA A 72 -1.21 -0.33 17.02
C ALA A 72 -0.04 -1.05 17.70
N ALA A 73 1.14 -0.41 17.75
CA ALA A 73 2.29 -0.94 18.47
C ALA A 73 2.02 -1.09 19.97
N TRP A 74 1.35 -0.11 20.59
CA TRP A 74 0.94 -0.19 21.99
C TRP A 74 -0.08 -1.31 22.24
N CYS A 75 -1.16 -1.40 21.46
CA CYS A 75 -2.16 -2.46 21.59
C CYS A 75 -1.53 -3.86 21.47
N ARG A 76 -0.59 -4.05 20.53
CA ARG A 76 0.15 -5.31 20.38
C ARG A 76 1.01 -5.64 21.61
N ARG A 77 1.69 -4.66 22.22
CA ARG A 77 2.47 -4.88 23.45
C ARG A 77 1.59 -5.26 24.64
N GLU A 78 0.42 -4.64 24.76
CA GLU A 78 -0.52 -4.88 25.86
C GLU A 78 -1.43 -6.10 25.62
N GLY A 79 -1.32 -6.78 24.47
CA GLY A 79 -2.17 -7.93 24.11
C GLY A 79 -3.65 -7.57 23.95
N ARG A 80 -3.95 -6.35 23.49
CA ARG A 80 -5.31 -5.81 23.41
C ARG A 80 -5.79 -5.67 21.96
N PRO A 81 -7.11 -5.76 21.72
CA PRO A 81 -7.70 -5.50 20.41
C PRO A 81 -7.49 -4.04 19.98
N TYR A 82 -7.54 -3.79 18.68
CA TYR A 82 -7.53 -2.43 18.15
C TYR A 82 -8.87 -1.74 18.42
N PRO A 83 -8.84 -0.46 18.83
CA PRO A 83 -10.06 0.29 19.00
C PRO A 83 -10.79 0.53 17.68
N ALA A 84 -12.10 0.72 17.78
CA ALA A 84 -12.92 1.10 16.65
C ALA A 84 -12.53 2.49 16.13
N LEU A 85 -12.61 2.64 14.80
CA LEU A 85 -12.53 3.92 14.11
C LEU A 85 -13.95 4.38 13.77
N ASP A 86 -14.19 5.70 13.87
CA ASP A 86 -15.42 6.31 13.39
C ASP A 86 -15.39 6.53 11.86
N ALA A 87 -16.43 7.17 11.31
CA ALA A 87 -16.57 7.39 9.88
C ALA A 87 -15.46 8.31 9.31
N GLU A 88 -14.90 9.18 10.14
CA GLU A 88 -13.78 10.07 9.82
C GLU A 88 -12.42 9.39 10.00
N GLY A 89 -12.41 8.13 10.46
CA GLY A 89 -11.21 7.35 10.72
C GLY A 89 -10.55 7.68 12.05
N ALA A 90 -11.21 8.40 12.95
CA ALA A 90 -10.71 8.73 14.27
C ALA A 90 -11.00 7.63 15.30
N ILE A 91 -10.08 7.45 16.25
CA ILE A 91 -10.22 6.47 17.32
C ILE A 91 -11.39 6.88 18.22
N SER A 92 -12.40 6.02 18.34
CA SER A 92 -13.63 6.32 19.10
C SER A 92 -13.46 6.21 20.63
N GLU A 93 -12.34 5.66 21.12
CA GLU A 93 -12.07 5.51 22.55
C GLU A 93 -11.00 6.48 23.08
N ALA A 94 -11.06 6.78 24.38
CA ALA A 94 -10.04 7.60 25.02
C ALA A 94 -8.74 6.80 25.21
N LEU A 95 -7.66 7.25 24.56
CA LEU A 95 -6.33 6.66 24.74
C LEU A 95 -5.68 7.12 26.06
N PRO A 96 -4.86 6.27 26.70
CA PRO A 96 -4.10 6.68 27.87
C PRO A 96 -3.06 7.74 27.50
N ARG A 97 -2.81 8.66 28.43
CA ARG A 97 -1.81 9.75 28.27
C ARG A 97 -0.37 9.27 28.03
N SER A 98 -0.09 7.99 28.27
CA SER A 98 1.21 7.37 28.00
C SER A 98 1.45 7.08 26.51
N VAL A 99 0.38 7.02 25.69
CA VAL A 99 0.49 6.81 24.24
C VAL A 99 0.73 8.16 23.58
N ARG A 100 1.94 8.36 23.04
CA ARG A 100 2.25 9.54 22.25
C ARG A 100 1.84 9.30 20.80
N LEU A 101 0.79 9.97 20.35
CA LEU A 101 0.49 10.14 18.93
C LEU A 101 1.50 11.15 18.38
N ARG A 102 2.35 10.73 17.45
CA ARG A 102 3.10 11.70 16.65
C ARG A 102 2.18 12.11 15.51
N CYS A 103 1.58 13.29 15.64
CA CYS A 103 0.88 13.95 14.54
C CYS A 103 1.90 14.40 13.48
#